data_AF-A0A3M1RG41-F1
#
_entry.id   AF-A0A3M1RG41-F1
#
_cell.length_a   1.000
_cell.length_b   1.000
_cell.length_c   1.000
_cell.angle_alpha   90.00
_cell.angle_beta   90.00
_cell.angle_gamma   90.00
#
_symmetry.space_group_name_H-M   'P 1'
#
loop_
_entity.id
_entity.type
_entity.pdbx_description
1 polymer ?
#
loop_
_entity_poly.entity_id
_entity_poly.type
_entity_poly.pdbx_seq_one_letter_code
_entity_poly.pdbx_strand_id
1 'polypeptide(L)'
;GLEVIHATADDFDQYRTQKFIVILGGPDAPEGVGDIVRDSGILKIDNVDYIREKGHRARYDGTNPWGLLPGQRVWILAGSDRNLTREAHLTYGGAVAEEVLALAAPPAEHPSEPEPVDPCPMDEKNPLNHTLGFESAEARGDVYICQVVYSEGSENWQIKLYNQGEEDINLKRYKITGTGDRYYRFNAYVETNIIKAGGYYTLYAAEISTSTLRLPPARGYLTLSDPSDNVIDKVEWDLLS
;
A
#
# COMPACT_ATOMS: atom_id res chain seq x y z
N GLY A 1 10.70 20.65 13.88
CA GLY A 1 11.55 20.40 12.70
C GLY A 1 11.91 18.92 12.68
N LEU A 2 12.22 18.37 11.50
CA LEU A 2 12.69 16.98 11.41
C LEU A 2 14.16 16.91 11.81
N GLU A 3 14.50 15.92 12.64
CA GLU A 3 15.89 15.58 12.91
C GLU A 3 16.46 14.81 11.72
N VAL A 4 17.62 15.25 11.22
CA VAL A 4 18.30 14.63 10.08
C VAL A 4 19.56 13.94 10.60
N ILE A 5 19.54 12.61 10.56
CA ILE A 5 20.69 11.78 10.89
C ILE A 5 21.45 11.48 9.60
N HIS A 6 22.74 11.80 9.58
CA HIS A 6 23.63 11.41 8.49
C HIS A 6 24.35 10.13 8.90
N ALA A 7 24.20 9.07 8.12
CA ALA A 7 24.83 7.78 8.34
C ALA A 7 25.75 7.42 7.18
N THR A 8 26.84 6.74 7.51
CA THR A 8 27.67 6.02 6.52
C THR A 8 27.03 4.67 6.20
N ALA A 9 27.52 3.97 5.17
CA ALA A 9 27.04 2.61 4.90
C ALA A 9 27.38 1.63 6.03
N ASP A 10 28.55 1.80 6.67
CA ASP A 10 28.99 0.93 7.77
C ASP A 10 28.04 1.01 8.97
N ASP A 11 27.43 2.18 9.18
CA ASP A 11 26.49 2.44 10.27
C ASP A 11 25.03 2.24 9.87
N PHE A 12 24.74 1.96 8.59
CA PHE A 12 23.39 2.01 8.03
C PHE A 12 22.44 0.98 8.65
N ASP A 13 22.95 -0.19 9.01
CA ASP A 13 22.12 -1.30 9.47
C ASP A 13 21.27 -0.95 10.71
N GLN A 14 21.79 -0.11 11.62
CA GLN A 14 21.04 0.34 12.79
C GLN A 14 19.88 1.30 12.45
N TYR A 15 19.89 1.88 11.25
CA TYR A 15 18.89 2.81 10.76
C TYR A 15 17.91 2.18 9.76
N ARG A 16 18.04 0.90 9.43
CA ARG A 16 17.13 0.19 8.51
C ARG A 16 15.67 0.20 8.96
N THR A 17 15.38 0.44 10.24
CA THR A 17 14.03 0.53 10.79
C THR A 17 13.53 1.97 10.93
N GLN A 18 14.22 2.97 10.36
CA GLN A 18 13.73 4.35 10.38
C GLN A 18 12.57 4.53 9.40
N LYS A 19 11.58 5.34 9.77
CA LYS A 19 10.36 5.54 8.97
C LYS A 19 10.64 6.18 7.60
N PHE A 20 11.63 7.07 7.54
CA PHE A 20 12.01 7.80 6.33
C PHE A 20 13.52 7.68 6.12
N ILE A 21 13.92 7.19 4.94
CA ILE A 21 15.35 6.99 4.60
C ILE A 21 15.62 7.59 3.23
N VAL A 22 16.68 8.37 3.11
CA VAL A 22 17.18 8.89 1.83
C VAL A 22 18.58 8.36 1.61
N ILE A 23 18.77 7.64 0.50
CA ILE A 23 20.06 7.09 0.10
C ILE A 23 20.61 7.96 -1.04
N LEU A 24 21.86 8.41 -0.89
CA LEU A 24 22.57 9.18 -1.90
C LEU A 24 23.62 8.29 -2.57
N GLY A 25 23.29 7.77 -3.75
CA GLY A 25 24.18 6.87 -4.49
C GLY A 25 23.41 5.91 -5.39
N GLY A 26 24.06 5.53 -6.48
CA GLY A 26 23.57 4.49 -7.39
C GLY A 26 24.02 3.08 -6.99
N PRO A 27 23.69 2.06 -7.81
CA PRO A 27 24.06 0.67 -7.55
C PRO A 27 25.57 0.47 -7.48
N ASP A 28 26.37 1.28 -8.18
CA ASP A 28 27.83 1.17 -8.17
C ASP A 28 28.50 2.22 -7.25
N ALA A 29 27.72 2.82 -6.32
CA ALA A 29 28.28 3.75 -5.35
C ALA A 29 29.31 3.06 -4.45
N PRO A 30 30.44 3.71 -4.17
CA PRO A 30 31.51 3.12 -3.35
C PRO A 30 31.10 3.03 -1.88
N GLU A 31 32.01 2.50 -1.05
CA GLU A 31 31.88 2.53 0.42
C GLU A 31 30.59 1.84 0.91
N GLY A 32 30.19 0.71 0.29
CA GLY A 32 29.04 -0.09 0.73
C GLY A 32 27.66 0.47 0.37
N VAL A 33 27.56 1.72 -0.09
CA VAL A 33 26.26 2.33 -0.48
C VAL A 33 25.61 1.57 -1.64
N GLY A 34 26.39 1.15 -2.63
CA GLY A 34 25.89 0.37 -3.75
C GLY A 34 25.25 -0.96 -3.34
N ASP A 35 25.76 -1.60 -2.29
CA ASP A 35 25.19 -2.84 -1.75
C ASP A 35 23.84 -2.60 -1.09
N ILE A 36 23.71 -1.52 -0.31
CA ILE A 36 22.42 -1.11 0.28
C ILE A 36 21.38 -0.84 -0.81
N VAL A 37 21.78 -0.12 -1.86
CA VAL A 37 20.90 0.19 -3.00
C VAL A 37 20.42 -1.09 -3.69
N ARG A 38 21.32 -2.04 -3.96
CA ARG A 38 20.96 -3.33 -4.57
C ARG A 38 20.07 -4.18 -3.66
N ASP A 39 20.42 -4.27 -2.38
CA ASP A 39 19.68 -5.04 -1.36
C ASP A 39 18.25 -4.50 -1.14
N SER A 40 18.04 -3.20 -1.32
CA SER A 40 16.71 -2.59 -1.19
C SER A 40 15.69 -3.11 -2.20
N GLY A 41 16.12 -3.64 -3.35
CA GLY A 41 15.22 -4.05 -4.44
C GLY A 41 14.44 -2.91 -5.11
N ILE A 42 14.68 -1.64 -4.74
CA ILE A 42 13.98 -0.46 -5.30
C ILE A 42 14.39 -0.22 -6.75
N LEU A 43 15.68 -0.39 -7.06
CA LEU A 43 16.17 -0.31 -8.44
C LEU A 43 15.98 -1.66 -9.13
N LYS A 44 14.99 -1.72 -10.03
CA LYS A 44 14.83 -2.82 -10.98
C LYS A 44 16.00 -2.85 -11.98
N ILE A 45 16.21 -3.99 -12.67
CA ILE A 45 17.31 -4.19 -13.64
C ILE A 45 17.39 -3.04 -14.66
N ASP A 46 16.27 -2.68 -15.29
CA ASP A 46 16.27 -1.59 -16.29
C ASP A 46 16.68 -0.23 -15.70
N ASN A 47 16.37 0.01 -14.42
CA ASN A 47 16.77 1.23 -13.71
C ASN A 47 18.27 1.24 -13.40
N VAL A 48 18.84 0.07 -13.09
CA VAL A 48 20.27 -0.10 -12.84
C VAL A 48 21.08 0.21 -14.10
N ASP A 49 20.65 -0.31 -15.24
CA ASP A 49 21.34 -0.07 -16.51
C ASP A 49 21.18 1.40 -16.94
N TYR A 50 19.97 1.96 -16.82
CA TYR A 50 19.72 3.37 -17.10
C TYR A 50 20.61 4.30 -16.28
N ILE A 51 20.76 4.07 -14.98
CA ILE A 51 21.53 4.99 -14.12
C ILE A 51 23.04 4.86 -14.30
N ARG A 52 23.52 3.76 -14.90
CA ARG A 52 24.92 3.55 -15.27
C ARG A 52 25.31 4.30 -16.54
N GLU A 53 24.33 4.62 -17.40
CA GLU A 53 24.59 5.37 -18.63
C GLU A 53 25.13 6.77 -18.31
N LYS A 54 26.21 7.16 -19.00
CA LYS A 54 26.92 8.41 -18.73
C LYS A 54 25.97 9.61 -18.89
N GLY A 55 25.90 10.44 -17.84
CA GLY A 55 25.09 11.66 -17.84
C GLY A 55 23.69 11.46 -17.25
N HIS A 56 23.34 10.24 -16.87
CA HIS A 56 22.03 9.93 -16.32
C HIS A 56 22.01 10.21 -14.80
N ARG A 57 20.85 10.69 -14.35
CA ARG A 57 20.53 10.91 -12.94
C ARG A 57 19.04 10.75 -12.73
N ALA A 58 18.63 10.23 -11.58
CA ALA A 58 17.24 9.94 -11.29
C ALA A 58 16.96 9.90 -9.79
N ARG A 59 15.66 9.97 -9.46
CA ARG A 59 15.09 9.63 -8.16
C ARG A 59 14.31 8.33 -8.32
N TYR A 60 14.47 7.42 -7.38
CA TYR A 60 13.63 6.24 -7.21
C TYR A 60 13.04 6.26 -5.81
N ASP A 61 11.87 5.67 -5.62
CA ASP A 61 11.28 5.49 -4.30
C ASP A 61 10.62 4.13 -4.15
N GLY A 62 10.55 3.68 -2.89
CA GLY A 62 9.96 2.41 -2.51
C GLY A 62 9.35 2.48 -1.12
N THR A 63 8.44 1.55 -0.87
CA THR A 63 7.75 1.41 0.41
C THR A 63 8.17 0.11 1.06
N ASN A 64 8.65 0.20 2.31
CA ASN A 64 9.09 -0.94 3.13
C ASN A 64 9.97 -1.96 2.38
N PRO A 65 11.07 -1.53 1.74
CA PRO A 65 11.87 -2.39 0.86
C PRO A 65 12.47 -3.61 1.58
N TRP A 66 12.79 -3.49 2.88
CA TRP A 66 13.34 -4.59 3.66
C TRP A 66 12.29 -5.39 4.44
N GLY A 67 11.01 -5.01 4.35
CA GLY A 67 9.94 -5.67 5.11
C GLY A 67 10.00 -5.46 6.64
N LEU A 68 10.85 -4.55 7.13
CA LEU A 68 11.13 -4.37 8.55
C LEU A 68 10.16 -3.41 9.26
N LEU A 69 9.58 -2.45 8.54
CA LEU A 69 8.69 -1.43 9.13
C LEU A 69 7.53 -1.08 8.17
N PRO A 70 6.28 -1.43 8.51
CA PRO A 70 5.11 -0.99 7.75
C PRO A 70 5.05 0.54 7.60
N GLY A 71 4.77 1.02 6.39
CA GLY A 71 4.70 2.46 6.10
C GLY A 71 6.06 3.17 6.00
N GLN A 72 7.18 2.44 6.06
CA GLN A 72 8.49 3.00 5.77
C GLN A 72 8.56 3.49 4.32
N ARG A 73 9.14 4.68 4.10
CA ARG A 73 9.42 5.23 2.77
C ARG A 73 10.92 5.42 2.59
N VAL A 74 11.41 4.98 1.44
CA VAL A 74 12.83 5.06 1.08
C VAL A 74 12.96 5.71 -0.27
N TRP A 75 13.83 6.71 -0.38
CA TRP A 75 14.17 7.38 -1.62
C TRP A 75 15.64 7.15 -1.96
N ILE A 76 15.92 6.89 -3.23
CA ILE A 76 17.28 6.74 -3.76
C ILE A 76 17.51 7.86 -4.77
N LEU A 77 18.45 8.75 -4.47
CA LEU A 77 18.88 9.81 -5.37
C LEU A 77 20.22 9.38 -5.95
N ALA A 78 20.24 9.09 -7.24
CA ALA A 78 21.39 8.48 -7.90
C ALA A 78 21.76 9.21 -9.18
N GLY A 79 23.03 9.15 -9.54
CA GLY A 79 23.53 9.49 -10.87
C GLY A 79 24.63 8.53 -11.28
N SER A 80 25.02 8.60 -12.56
CA SER A 80 26.05 7.70 -13.12
C SER A 80 27.44 7.90 -12.50
N ASP A 81 27.64 8.98 -11.74
CA ASP A 81 28.82 9.23 -10.92
C ASP A 81 28.47 10.08 -9.68
N ARG A 82 29.49 10.38 -8.86
CA ARG A 82 29.34 11.18 -7.64
C ARG A 82 28.85 12.61 -7.90
N ASN A 83 29.25 13.23 -9.01
CA ASN A 83 28.82 14.57 -9.35
C ASN A 83 27.35 14.57 -9.76
N LEU A 84 26.94 13.61 -10.57
CA LEU A 84 25.55 13.45 -11.00
C LEU A 84 24.64 13.01 -9.84
N THR A 85 25.15 12.24 -8.88
CA THR A 85 24.44 11.96 -7.61
C THR A 85 24.21 13.25 -6.81
N ARG A 86 25.21 14.13 -6.73
CA ARG A 86 25.04 15.45 -6.13
C ARG A 86 24.02 16.30 -6.90
N GLU A 87 24.04 16.27 -8.23
CA GLU A 87 23.02 16.95 -9.03
C GLU A 87 21.61 16.37 -8.80
N ALA A 88 21.48 15.05 -8.67
CA ALA A 88 20.21 14.41 -8.31
C ALA A 88 19.72 14.91 -6.96
N HIS A 89 20.59 15.00 -5.96
CA HIS A 89 20.27 15.57 -4.65
C HIS A 89 19.80 17.03 -4.76
N LEU A 90 20.51 17.88 -5.52
CA LEU A 90 20.10 19.27 -5.72
C LEU A 90 18.77 19.39 -6.49
N THR A 91 18.51 18.47 -7.41
CA THR A 91 17.30 18.47 -8.24
C THR A 91 16.08 17.98 -7.46
N TYR A 92 16.23 16.90 -6.69
CA TYR A 92 15.10 16.18 -6.08
C TYR A 92 15.00 16.33 -4.57
N GLY A 93 16.06 16.78 -3.89
CA GLY A 93 16.14 16.82 -2.43
C GLY A 93 15.07 17.69 -1.78
N GLY A 94 14.73 18.84 -2.40
CA GLY A 94 13.63 19.70 -1.94
C GLY A 94 12.29 18.97 -1.99
N ALA A 95 11.97 18.33 -3.11
CA ALA A 95 10.72 17.57 -3.26
C ALA A 95 10.63 16.38 -2.29
N VAL A 96 11.75 15.69 -2.03
CA VAL A 96 11.80 14.62 -1.02
C VAL A 96 11.56 15.19 0.37
N ALA A 97 12.15 16.33 0.72
CA ALA A 97 11.93 16.96 2.03
C ALA A 97 10.46 17.35 2.25
N GLU A 98 9.81 17.94 1.23
CA GLU A 98 8.37 18.24 1.27
C GLU A 98 7.52 16.97 1.45
N GLU A 99 7.87 15.89 0.75
CA GLU A 99 7.16 14.60 0.89
C GLU A 99 7.34 14.01 2.29
N VAL A 100 8.55 14.06 2.85
CA VAL A 100 8.80 13.62 4.24
C VAL A 100 7.99 14.47 5.22
N LEU A 101 7.95 15.79 5.05
CA LEU A 101 7.15 16.68 5.91
C LEU A 101 5.66 16.35 5.82
N ALA A 102 5.13 16.11 4.62
CA ALA A 102 3.74 15.72 4.42
C ALA A 102 3.41 14.38 5.10
N LEU A 103 4.32 13.41 5.04
CA LEU A 103 4.15 12.08 5.65
C LEU A 103 4.44 12.02 7.15
N ALA A 104 5.24 12.97 7.65
CA ALA A 104 5.61 13.09 9.06
C ALA A 104 4.68 14.03 9.83
N ALA A 105 3.91 14.88 9.13
CA ALA A 105 2.86 15.67 9.74
C ALA A 105 1.96 14.71 10.54
N PRO A 106 1.64 15.03 11.81
CA PRO A 106 0.57 14.32 12.48
C PRO A 106 -0.65 14.37 11.56
N PRO A 107 -1.45 13.28 11.46
CA PRO A 107 -2.74 13.38 10.79
C PRO A 107 -3.40 14.63 11.37
N ALA A 108 -3.74 15.58 10.50
CA ALA A 108 -4.19 16.90 10.90
C ALA A 108 -5.11 16.75 12.11
N GLU A 109 -4.83 17.50 13.20
CA GLU A 109 -5.68 17.50 14.39
C GLU A 109 -7.13 17.46 13.91
N HIS A 110 -7.82 16.39 14.31
CA HIS A 110 -9.15 16.03 13.86
C HIS A 110 -9.94 17.28 13.42
N PRO A 111 -10.40 17.40 12.15
CA PRO A 111 -11.66 18.09 11.97
C PRO A 111 -12.61 17.37 12.94
N SER A 112 -13.17 18.14 13.90
CA SER A 112 -14.28 17.81 14.79
C SER A 112 -14.63 16.32 14.88
N GLU A 113 -14.51 15.73 16.09
CA GLU A 113 -15.21 14.51 16.53
C GLU A 113 -15.93 13.81 15.38
N PRO A 114 -15.39 12.71 14.81
CA PRO A 114 -15.79 12.22 13.49
C PRO A 114 -17.31 12.29 13.42
N GLU A 115 -17.81 13.19 12.57
CA GLU A 115 -19.24 13.22 12.30
C GLU A 115 -19.62 11.77 12.05
N PRO A 116 -20.68 11.25 12.72
CA PRO A 116 -21.02 9.84 12.70
C PRO A 116 -20.85 9.36 11.27
N VAL A 117 -19.81 8.54 11.06
CA VAL A 117 -19.40 8.22 9.70
C VAL A 117 -20.56 7.46 9.14
N ASP A 118 -21.30 8.10 8.23
CA ASP A 118 -22.53 7.56 7.72
C ASP A 118 -22.25 6.13 7.27
N PRO A 119 -23.06 5.15 7.71
CA PRO A 119 -22.87 3.76 7.30
C PRO A 119 -22.83 3.74 5.79
N CYS A 120 -21.78 3.11 5.20
CA CYS A 120 -21.52 2.99 3.76
C CYS A 120 -22.69 3.57 2.93
N PRO A 121 -22.62 4.85 2.51
CA PRO A 121 -23.79 5.60 2.08
C PRO A 121 -24.59 4.76 1.09
N MET A 122 -25.90 4.62 1.29
CA MET A 122 -26.75 3.75 0.45
C MET A 122 -26.60 4.06 -1.05
N ASP A 123 -26.20 5.28 -1.38
CA ASP A 123 -25.84 5.78 -2.70
C ASP A 123 -24.46 5.34 -3.21
N GLU A 124 -23.49 5.01 -2.34
CA GLU A 124 -22.18 4.43 -2.70
C GLU A 124 -22.20 2.90 -2.87
N LYS A 125 -23.26 2.23 -2.42
CA LYS A 125 -23.51 0.81 -2.76
C LYS A 125 -23.77 0.58 -4.24
N ASN A 126 -24.03 1.63 -5.00
CA ASN A 126 -24.35 1.53 -6.43
C ASN A 126 -23.07 1.79 -7.24
N PRO A 127 -22.52 0.79 -7.98
CA PRO A 127 -23.25 -0.25 -8.72
C PRO A 127 -23.12 -1.69 -8.18
N LEU A 128 -22.81 -1.90 -6.90
CA LEU A 128 -22.58 -3.23 -6.32
C LEU A 128 -23.89 -3.88 -5.87
N ASN A 129 -24.27 -4.97 -6.53
CA ASN A 129 -25.34 -5.86 -6.07
C ASN A 129 -24.77 -6.83 -5.02
N HIS A 130 -25.21 -6.71 -3.78
CA HIS A 130 -24.89 -7.67 -2.73
C HIS A 130 -25.85 -8.86 -2.79
N THR A 131 -25.36 -10.05 -3.11
CA THR A 131 -26.21 -11.21 -3.43
C THR A 131 -26.24 -12.30 -2.36
N LEU A 132 -25.55 -12.12 -1.22
CA LEU A 132 -25.58 -13.10 -0.13
C LEU A 132 -26.29 -12.56 1.12
N GLY A 133 -27.49 -13.10 1.37
CA GLY A 133 -27.80 -13.65 2.70
C GLY A 133 -28.63 -12.84 3.70
N PHE A 134 -29.65 -12.10 3.26
CA PHE A 134 -30.73 -11.55 4.11
C PHE A 134 -31.59 -12.59 4.87
N GLU A 135 -31.20 -13.87 4.91
CA GLU A 135 -31.95 -14.94 5.62
C GLU A 135 -31.14 -15.68 6.71
N SER A 136 -29.93 -15.19 7.05
CA SER A 136 -29.25 -15.57 8.32
C SER A 136 -28.64 -14.37 9.05
N ALA A 137 -29.14 -13.17 8.74
CA ALA A 137 -28.58 -11.85 9.03
C ALA A 137 -28.49 -11.44 10.52
N GLU A 138 -28.60 -12.37 11.46
CA GLU A 138 -28.32 -12.12 12.88
C GLU A 138 -26.99 -12.72 13.37
N ALA A 139 -26.21 -13.39 12.51
CA ALA A 139 -24.92 -13.92 12.95
C ALA A 139 -23.87 -13.97 11.84
N ARG A 140 -22.88 -13.06 11.90
CA ARG A 140 -21.42 -13.27 11.64
C ARG A 140 -20.69 -12.26 10.75
N GLY A 141 -21.31 -11.20 10.27
CA GLY A 141 -20.64 -10.25 9.37
C GLY A 141 -20.55 -8.83 9.92
N ASP A 142 -19.83 -8.59 11.02
CA ASP A 142 -19.50 -7.22 11.40
C ASP A 142 -18.62 -6.53 10.34
N VAL A 143 -18.04 -7.28 9.39
CA VAL A 143 -17.29 -6.74 8.23
C VAL A 143 -17.91 -7.14 6.89
N TYR A 144 -17.95 -6.20 5.95
CA TYR A 144 -18.39 -6.42 4.56
C TYR A 144 -17.60 -5.56 3.56
N ILE A 145 -17.74 -5.84 2.26
CA ILE A 145 -17.13 -5.09 1.16
C ILE A 145 -17.98 -3.85 0.88
N CYS A 146 -17.53 -2.67 1.32
CA CYS A 146 -18.29 -1.43 1.13
C CYS A 146 -18.07 -0.84 -0.26
N GLN A 147 -16.86 -0.91 -0.81
CA GLN A 147 -16.55 -0.26 -2.08
C GLN A 147 -15.52 -1.04 -2.89
N VAL A 148 -15.70 -1.03 -4.20
CA VAL A 148 -14.72 -1.51 -5.18
C VAL A 148 -14.53 -0.39 -6.19
N VAL A 149 -13.35 0.22 -6.22
CA VAL A 149 -13.00 1.20 -7.25
C VAL A 149 -12.04 0.57 -8.22
N TYR A 150 -12.36 0.72 -9.50
CA TYR A 150 -11.58 0.20 -10.61
C TYR A 150 -11.53 1.25 -11.71
N SER A 151 -10.36 1.45 -12.31
CA SER A 151 -10.20 2.28 -13.51
C SER A 151 -9.87 1.40 -14.70
N GLU A 152 -10.69 1.50 -15.75
CA GLU A 152 -10.58 0.69 -16.95
C GLU A 152 -9.20 0.79 -17.60
N GLY A 153 -8.58 -0.37 -17.87
CA GLY A 153 -7.25 -0.45 -18.49
C GLY A 153 -6.09 -0.16 -17.53
N SER A 154 -6.37 0.11 -16.25
CA SER A 154 -5.34 0.31 -15.23
C SER A 154 -5.21 -0.90 -14.31
N GLU A 155 -3.98 -1.14 -13.82
CA GLU A 155 -3.77 -2.01 -12.67
C GLU A 155 -4.19 -1.33 -11.35
N ASN A 156 -4.79 -0.13 -11.40
CA ASN A 156 -5.17 0.65 -10.24
C ASN A 156 -6.61 0.32 -9.82
N TRP A 157 -6.72 -0.55 -8.84
CA TRP A 157 -7.97 -0.82 -8.14
C TRP A 157 -7.82 -0.74 -6.63
N GLN A 158 -8.93 -0.50 -5.95
CA GLN A 158 -9.01 -0.54 -4.49
C GLN A 158 -10.26 -1.28 -4.04
N ILE A 159 -10.14 -2.00 -2.94
CA ILE A 159 -11.27 -2.65 -2.25
C ILE A 159 -11.33 -2.07 -0.84
N LYS A 160 -12.49 -1.55 -0.46
CA LYS A 160 -12.73 -0.99 0.87
C LYS A 160 -13.63 -1.94 1.65
N LEU A 161 -13.15 -2.43 2.79
CA LEU A 161 -13.93 -3.17 3.77
C LEU A 161 -14.42 -2.20 4.84
N TYR A 162 -15.62 -2.43 5.36
CA TYR A 162 -16.18 -1.66 6.48
C TYR A 162 -16.54 -2.58 7.63
N ASN A 163 -16.22 -2.15 8.85
CA ASN A 163 -16.64 -2.79 10.08
C ASN A 163 -17.86 -2.05 10.66
N GLN A 164 -19.05 -2.64 10.54
CA GLN A 164 -20.28 -2.13 11.13
C GLN A 164 -20.51 -2.57 12.58
N GLY A 165 -19.66 -3.46 13.10
CA GLY A 165 -19.75 -3.92 14.49
C GLY A 165 -19.21 -2.91 15.49
N GLU A 166 -19.51 -3.18 16.76
CA GLU A 166 -19.07 -2.37 17.90
C GLU A 166 -17.67 -2.77 18.42
N GLU A 167 -17.11 -3.86 17.90
CA GLU A 167 -15.79 -4.37 18.27
C GLU A 167 -14.77 -4.27 17.12
N ASP A 168 -13.48 -4.19 17.48
CA ASP A 168 -12.39 -4.26 16.52
C ASP A 168 -12.31 -5.64 15.87
N ILE A 169 -12.21 -5.71 14.55
CA ILE A 169 -12.10 -6.96 13.80
C ILE A 169 -10.67 -7.17 13.35
N ASN A 170 -10.12 -8.33 13.68
CA ASN A 170 -8.84 -8.77 13.15
C ASN A 170 -9.03 -9.57 11.85
N LEU A 171 -8.56 -9.03 10.73
CA LEU A 171 -8.68 -9.65 9.40
C LEU A 171 -7.70 -10.81 9.17
N LYS A 172 -6.90 -11.23 10.16
CA LYS A 172 -5.97 -12.36 10.00
C LYS A 172 -6.68 -13.57 9.40
N ARG A 173 -6.12 -14.07 8.28
CA ARG A 173 -6.63 -15.23 7.52
C ARG A 173 -7.97 -15.04 6.81
N TYR A 174 -8.61 -13.87 6.90
CA TYR A 174 -9.72 -13.52 6.01
C TYR A 174 -9.26 -13.62 4.56
N LYS A 175 -10.23 -13.81 3.65
CA LYS A 175 -9.97 -14.04 2.24
C LYS A 175 -10.88 -13.19 1.38
N ILE A 176 -10.31 -12.53 0.37
CA ILE A 176 -11.07 -11.90 -0.71
C ILE A 176 -10.85 -12.75 -1.96
N THR A 177 -11.92 -13.27 -2.54
CA THR A 177 -11.86 -14.09 -3.76
C THR A 177 -12.50 -13.33 -4.92
N GLY A 178 -11.74 -13.12 -5.98
CA GLY A 178 -12.20 -12.51 -7.22
C GLY A 178 -12.61 -13.54 -8.26
N THR A 179 -12.79 -13.09 -9.49
CA THR A 179 -13.22 -13.95 -10.60
C THR A 179 -12.13 -14.95 -11.00
N GLY A 180 -12.54 -16.19 -11.26
CA GLY A 180 -11.63 -17.30 -11.61
C GLY A 180 -10.91 -17.92 -10.41
N ASP A 181 -11.54 -17.88 -9.23
CA ASP A 181 -11.08 -18.49 -7.96
C ASP A 181 -9.72 -18.00 -7.45
N ARG A 182 -9.24 -16.86 -7.98
CA ARG A 182 -8.06 -16.18 -7.48
C ARG A 182 -8.42 -15.43 -6.21
N TYR A 183 -7.57 -15.54 -5.18
CA TYR A 183 -7.85 -14.93 -3.90
C TYR A 183 -6.63 -14.26 -3.28
N TYR A 184 -6.91 -13.18 -2.55
CA TYR A 184 -6.00 -12.60 -1.58
C TYR A 184 -6.36 -13.09 -0.18
N ARG A 185 -5.38 -13.55 0.59
CA ARG A 185 -5.55 -13.91 2.01
C ARG A 185 -4.75 -12.94 2.86
N PHE A 186 -5.42 -12.32 3.82
CA PHE A 186 -4.77 -11.44 4.79
C PHE A 186 -3.74 -12.21 5.60
N ASN A 187 -2.52 -11.67 5.68
CA ASN A 187 -1.40 -12.33 6.34
C ASN A 187 -1.69 -12.54 7.83
N ALA A 188 -1.50 -13.78 8.30
CA ALA A 188 -1.72 -14.17 9.70
C ALA A 188 -0.73 -13.50 10.69
N TYR A 189 0.41 -13.05 10.19
CA TYR A 189 1.52 -12.49 11.00
C TYR A 189 1.54 -10.96 11.00
N VAL A 190 0.69 -10.30 10.22
CA VAL A 190 0.61 -8.84 10.20
C VAL A 190 -0.37 -8.40 11.29
N GLU A 191 0.14 -7.75 12.33
CA GLU A 191 -0.66 -7.28 13.47
C GLU A 191 -1.54 -6.07 13.14
N THR A 192 -1.21 -5.35 12.07
CA THR A 192 -1.94 -4.15 11.61
C THR A 192 -3.20 -4.48 10.79
N ASN A 193 -3.51 -5.76 10.58
CA ASN A 193 -4.73 -6.21 9.90
C ASN A 193 -5.96 -6.10 10.81
N ILE A 194 -6.21 -4.92 11.36
CA ILE A 194 -7.31 -4.65 12.29
C ILE A 194 -8.19 -3.53 11.71
N ILE A 195 -9.49 -3.79 11.58
CA ILE A 195 -10.49 -2.75 11.32
C ILE A 195 -11.10 -2.35 12.65
N LYS A 196 -11.00 -1.07 13.01
CA LYS A 196 -11.67 -0.55 14.20
C LYS A 196 -13.19 -0.66 14.08
N ALA A 197 -13.89 -0.74 15.20
CA ALA A 197 -15.36 -0.60 15.24
C ALA A 197 -15.79 0.69 14.49
N GLY A 198 -16.76 0.59 13.58
CA GLY A 198 -17.16 1.70 12.69
C GLY A 198 -16.07 2.16 11.71
N GLY A 199 -15.00 1.39 11.55
CA GLY A 199 -13.82 1.74 10.77
C GLY A 199 -13.80 1.09 9.38
N TYR A 200 -12.80 1.48 8.60
CA TYR A 200 -12.57 0.95 7.25
C TYR A 200 -11.17 0.35 7.11
N TYR A 201 -11.04 -0.59 6.18
CA TYR A 201 -9.75 -1.09 5.71
C TYR A 201 -9.72 -1.02 4.19
N THR A 202 -8.71 -0.34 3.64
CA THR A 202 -8.53 -0.22 2.19
C THR A 202 -7.40 -1.11 1.73
N LEU A 203 -7.67 -1.86 0.68
CA LEU A 203 -6.73 -2.75 0.04
C LEU A 203 -6.41 -2.22 -1.36
N TYR A 204 -5.14 -1.94 -1.64
CA TYR A 204 -4.72 -1.37 -2.91
C TYR A 204 -4.13 -2.44 -3.83
N ALA A 205 -4.35 -2.28 -5.14
CA ALA A 205 -3.77 -3.16 -6.14
C ALA A 205 -2.23 -3.24 -6.07
N ALA A 206 -1.56 -2.13 -5.78
CA ALA A 206 -0.10 -2.10 -5.65
C ALA A 206 0.43 -2.99 -4.50
N GLU A 207 -0.42 -3.31 -3.52
CA GLU A 207 -0.07 -4.17 -2.38
C GLU A 207 -0.31 -5.65 -2.68
N ILE A 208 -0.96 -5.98 -3.81
CA ILE A 208 -1.35 -7.33 -4.17
C ILE A 208 -0.86 -7.66 -5.57
N SER A 209 -0.09 -8.74 -5.69
CA SER A 209 0.27 -9.28 -6.99
C SER A 209 -1.00 -9.61 -7.81
N THR A 210 -1.05 -9.19 -9.06
CA THR A 210 -2.15 -9.48 -10.00
C THR A 210 -2.33 -10.98 -10.29
N SER A 211 -1.31 -11.80 -9.96
CA SER A 211 -1.43 -13.27 -9.94
C SER A 211 -2.26 -13.81 -8.77
N THR A 212 -2.35 -13.05 -7.68
CA THR A 212 -3.02 -13.42 -6.42
C THR A 212 -4.49 -13.02 -6.43
N LEU A 213 -4.81 -11.78 -6.82
CA LEU A 213 -6.19 -11.32 -6.97
C LEU A 213 -6.31 -10.54 -8.27
N ARG A 214 -7.37 -10.82 -9.04
CA ARG A 214 -7.66 -10.12 -10.29
C ARG A 214 -9.10 -9.65 -10.28
N LEU A 215 -9.28 -8.34 -10.44
CA LEU A 215 -10.61 -7.76 -10.66
C LEU A 215 -10.89 -7.73 -12.16
N PRO A 216 -12.01 -8.31 -12.63
CA PRO A 216 -12.39 -8.20 -14.02
C PRO A 216 -12.88 -6.77 -14.36
N PRO A 217 -12.60 -6.28 -15.58
CA PRO A 217 -12.75 -4.87 -15.92
C PRO A 217 -14.19 -4.38 -16.10
N ALA A 218 -15.15 -5.25 -16.41
CA ALA A 218 -16.47 -4.84 -16.87
C ALA A 218 -17.63 -5.54 -16.14
N ARG A 219 -17.46 -6.84 -15.85
CA ARG A 219 -18.43 -7.66 -15.11
C ARG A 219 -17.68 -8.58 -14.18
N GLY A 220 -18.11 -8.65 -12.93
CA GLY A 220 -17.39 -9.43 -11.95
C GLY A 220 -18.14 -9.63 -10.64
N TYR A 221 -17.49 -10.42 -9.81
CA TYR A 221 -17.86 -10.54 -8.41
C TYR A 221 -16.61 -10.63 -7.53
N LEU A 222 -16.79 -10.24 -6.28
CA LEU A 222 -15.88 -10.50 -5.17
C LEU A 222 -16.64 -11.17 -4.05
N THR A 223 -15.99 -12.10 -3.36
CA THR A 223 -16.48 -12.65 -2.09
C THR A 223 -15.50 -12.32 -0.98
N LEU A 224 -16.03 -11.99 0.19
CA LEU A 224 -15.29 -11.92 1.44
C LEU A 224 -15.59 -13.19 2.23
N SER A 225 -14.56 -13.87 2.70
CA SER A 225 -14.68 -15.06 3.54
C SER A 225 -13.93 -14.90 4.87
N ASP A 226 -14.50 -15.48 5.91
CA ASP A 226 -13.89 -15.55 7.24
C ASP A 226 -12.72 -16.55 7.29
N PRO A 227 -12.00 -16.68 8.43
CA PRO A 227 -10.89 -17.63 8.58
C PRO A 227 -11.27 -19.12 8.45
N SER A 228 -12.56 -19.45 8.53
CA SER A 228 -13.10 -20.79 8.33
C SER A 228 -13.58 -21.01 6.88
N ASP A 229 -13.27 -20.07 5.98
CA ASP A 229 -13.69 -20.04 4.58
C ASP A 229 -15.23 -19.95 4.38
N ASN A 230 -15.99 -19.51 5.39
CA ASN A 230 -17.39 -19.17 5.21
C ASN A 230 -17.48 -17.84 4.46
N VAL A 231 -18.28 -17.78 3.38
CA VAL A 231 -18.51 -16.52 2.67
C VAL A 231 -19.46 -15.66 3.52
N ILE A 232 -18.98 -14.47 3.91
CA ILE A 232 -19.71 -13.53 4.76
C ILE A 232 -20.25 -12.32 3.97
N ASP A 233 -19.68 -12.03 2.80
CA ASP A 233 -20.22 -11.04 1.88
C ASP A 233 -19.87 -11.40 0.43
N LYS A 234 -20.70 -10.94 -0.51
CA LYS A 234 -20.46 -11.04 -1.94
C LYS A 234 -21.00 -9.81 -2.64
N VAL A 235 -20.16 -9.17 -3.43
CA VAL A 235 -20.53 -8.06 -4.31
C VAL A 235 -20.40 -8.48 -5.75
N GLU A 236 -21.38 -8.11 -6.56
CA GLU A 236 -21.41 -8.29 -8.01
C GLU A 236 -21.54 -6.93 -8.69
N TRP A 237 -20.87 -6.73 -9.83
CA TRP A 237 -21.02 -5.52 -10.63
C TRP A 237 -21.17 -5.82 -12.11
N ASP A 238 -21.90 -4.96 -12.78
CA ASP A 238 -21.98 -4.85 -14.23
C ASP A 238 -21.82 -3.38 -14.61
N LEU A 239 -20.67 -3.01 -15.16
CA LEU A 239 -20.37 -1.64 -15.60
C LEU A 239 -20.81 -1.37 -17.04
N LEU A 240 -21.42 -2.37 -17.71
CA LEU A 240 -21.87 -2.28 -19.09
C LEU A 240 -23.39 -2.08 -19.24
N SER A 241 -24.13 -1.99 -18.12
CA SER A 241 -25.59 -1.89 -18.09
C SER A 241 -26.10 -0.46 -17.92
#